data_AF-A0A3D3K7T9-F1
#
_entry.id   AF-A0A3D3K7T9-F1
#
_cell.length_a   1.000
_cell.length_b   1.000
_cell.length_c   1.000
_cell.angle_alpha   90.00
_cell.angle_beta   90.00
_cell.angle_gamma   90.00
#
_symmetry.space_group_name_H-M   'P 1'
#
loop_
_entity.id
_entity.type
_entity.pdbx_description
1 polymer ?
#
loop_
_entity_poly.entity_id
_entity_poly.type
_entity_poly.pdbx_seq_one_letter_code
_entity_poly.pdbx_strand_id
1 'polypeptide(L)'
;AVIGINPSNPEVDPERPVHRNIRIVGNRFRTFGNPVVAAKSTGGLLFERNEIEVVPEPGRCDPLLRFEGCSGVELRGNRVAGAPCGPAVVTSHMKRRHLKGDL
;
A
#
# COMPACT_ATOMS: atom_id res chain seq x y z
N ALA A 1 -7.06 5.64 4.89
CA ALA A 1 -6.12 4.52 5.14
C ALA A 1 -5.60 4.62 6.57
N VAL A 2 -5.07 3.54 7.14
CA VAL A 2 -4.42 3.59 8.47
C VAL A 2 -3.15 4.46 8.40
N ILE A 3 -2.32 4.21 7.38
CA ILE A 3 -1.17 5.05 7.03
C ILE A 3 -1.44 5.72 5.68
N GLY A 4 -1.43 7.05 5.67
CA GLY A 4 -1.54 7.86 4.47
C GLY A 4 -0.24 8.61 4.19
N ILE A 5 0.37 8.36 3.02
CA ILE A 5 1.52 9.12 2.53
C ILE A 5 1.02 9.89 1.30
N ASN A 6 0.60 11.13 1.50
CA ASN A 6 -0.17 11.85 0.49
C ASN A 6 0.32 13.30 0.36
N PRO A 7 1.43 13.53 -0.35
CA PRO A 7 1.91 14.88 -0.61
C PRO A 7 0.91 15.63 -1.50
N SER A 8 0.84 16.94 -1.31
CA SER A 8 0.22 17.84 -2.28
C SER A 8 1.27 18.19 -3.34
N ASN A 9 1.06 17.70 -4.57
CA ASN A 9 1.97 17.87 -5.69
C ASN A 9 1.15 18.03 -6.98
N PRO A 10 1.58 18.93 -7.89
CA PRO A 10 0.82 19.22 -9.11
C PRO A 10 0.85 18.06 -10.12
N GLU A 11 1.93 17.29 -10.15
CA GLU A 11 2.14 16.19 -11.09
C GLU A 11 2.42 14.88 -10.35
N VAL A 12 1.71 13.82 -10.71
CA VAL A 12 1.93 12.46 -10.20
C VAL A 12 2.83 11.71 -11.18
N ASP A 13 4.12 11.66 -10.87
CA ASP A 13 5.14 11.02 -11.70
C ASP A 13 6.00 10.04 -10.86
N PRO A 14 5.97 8.73 -11.14
CA PRO A 14 6.76 7.73 -10.42
C PRO A 14 8.27 7.92 -10.57
N GLU A 15 8.74 8.57 -11.64
CA GLU A 15 10.18 8.86 -11.80
C GLU A 15 10.61 10.08 -10.96
N ARG A 16 9.65 10.88 -10.45
CA ARG A 16 9.88 12.08 -9.64
C ARG A 16 9.07 12.04 -8.33
N PRO A 17 9.29 11.04 -7.45
CA PRO A 17 8.56 10.93 -6.19
C PRO A 17 8.89 12.11 -5.26
N VAL A 18 7.92 12.49 -4.43
CA VAL A 18 8.06 13.55 -3.43
C VAL A 18 8.66 12.98 -2.15
N HIS A 19 8.03 11.94 -1.58
CA HIS A 19 8.54 11.23 -0.41
C HIS A 19 9.42 10.06 -0.84
N ARG A 20 10.43 9.71 -0.03
CA ARG A 20 11.35 8.60 -0.32
C ARG A 20 11.69 7.80 0.93
N ASN A 21 12.05 6.53 0.74
CA ASN A 21 12.67 5.64 1.73
C ASN A 21 11.83 5.36 2.98
N ILE A 22 10.51 5.22 2.79
CA ILE A 22 9.60 4.86 3.89
C ILE A 22 9.66 3.34 4.11
N ARG A 23 9.84 2.93 5.36
CA ARG A 23 9.93 1.52 5.78
C ARG A 23 8.85 1.22 6.79
N ILE A 24 7.91 0.34 6.44
CA ILE A 24 6.83 -0.13 7.29
C ILE A 24 7.10 -1.61 7.53
N VAL A 25 7.72 -1.92 8.67
CA VAL A 25 8.29 -3.26 8.94
C VAL A 25 7.82 -3.79 10.30
N GLY A 26 7.37 -5.05 10.33
CA GLY A 26 7.10 -5.76 11.59
C GLY A 26 5.90 -5.26 12.38
N ASN A 27 4.93 -4.63 11.72
CA ASN A 27 3.73 -4.10 12.37
C ASN A 27 2.58 -5.09 12.31
N ARG A 28 1.62 -4.95 13.24
CA ARG A 28 0.32 -5.62 13.19
C ARG A 28 -0.77 -4.59 12.95
N PHE A 29 -1.56 -4.82 11.90
CA PHE A 29 -2.71 -4.00 11.52
C PHE A 29 -3.99 -4.80 11.72
N ARG A 30 -5.01 -4.17 12.32
CA ARG A 30 -6.38 -4.68 12.32
C ARG A 30 -7.25 -3.68 11.56
N THR A 31 -7.95 -4.13 10.53
CA THR A 31 -8.74 -3.28 9.64
C THR A 31 -10.12 -3.84 9.40
N PHE A 32 -11.08 -2.95 9.18
CA PHE A 32 -12.48 -3.29 8.92
C PHE A 32 -12.81 -3.19 7.43
N GLY A 33 -11.87 -3.53 6.55
CA GLY A 33 -12.02 -3.41 5.10
C GLY A 33 -11.60 -2.06 4.51
N ASN A 34 -10.90 -1.22 5.28
CA ASN A 34 -10.26 0.01 4.79
C ASN A 34 -8.80 -0.24 4.37
N PRO A 35 -8.19 0.64 3.57
CA PRO A 35 -6.78 0.48 3.24
C PRO A 35 -5.90 0.59 4.50
N VAL A 36 -4.90 -0.29 4.59
CA VAL A 36 -3.82 -0.23 5.57
C VAL A 36 -2.83 0.86 5.15
N VAL A 37 -2.38 0.84 3.90
CA VAL A 37 -1.49 1.88 3.34
C VAL A 37 -2.12 2.48 2.08
N ALA A 38 -2.17 3.80 2.03
CA ALA A 38 -2.35 4.54 0.79
C ALA A 38 -1.16 5.47 0.62
N ALA A 39 -0.35 5.23 -0.41
CA ALA A 39 0.82 6.06 -0.72
C ALA A 39 0.71 6.66 -2.12
N LYS A 40 1.04 7.94 -2.21
CA LYS A 40 1.08 8.73 -3.42
C LYS A 40 2.48 9.33 -3.58
N SER A 41 3.00 9.34 -4.82
CA SER A 41 4.28 9.96 -5.17
C SER A 41 5.42 9.59 -4.20
N THR A 42 5.54 8.30 -3.88
CA THR A 42 6.51 7.79 -2.91
C THR A 42 7.51 6.83 -3.58
N GLY A 43 8.80 7.08 -3.38
CA GLY A 43 9.89 6.27 -3.90
C GLY A 43 10.52 5.36 -2.83
N GLY A 44 10.85 4.12 -3.15
CA GLY A 44 11.57 3.21 -2.25
C GLY A 44 10.77 2.82 -1.00
N LEU A 45 9.46 2.58 -1.14
CA LEU A 45 8.63 2.12 -0.03
C LEU A 45 8.83 0.61 0.21
N LEU A 46 9.23 0.24 1.42
CA LEU A 46 9.29 -1.16 1.85
C LEU A 46 8.14 -1.46 2.81
N PHE A 47 7.32 -2.47 2.47
CA PHE A 47 6.30 -3.04 3.34
C PHE A 47 6.64 -4.51 3.61
N GLU A 48 7.26 -4.78 4.75
CA GLU A 48 7.89 -6.08 5.04
C GLU A 48 7.49 -6.67 6.39
N ARG A 49 7.23 -7.99 6.41
CA ARG A 49 6.95 -8.76 7.63
C ARG A 49 5.83 -8.16 8.49
N ASN A 50 4.83 -7.53 7.86
CA ASN A 50 3.66 -7.03 8.56
C ASN A 50 2.55 -8.09 8.62
N GLU A 51 1.74 -8.04 9.66
CA GLU A 51 0.53 -8.84 9.83
C GLU A 51 -0.71 -7.98 9.64
N ILE A 52 -1.65 -8.40 8.80
CA ILE A 52 -2.90 -7.69 8.55
C ILE A 52 -4.06 -8.61 8.89
N GLU A 53 -4.84 -8.24 9.90
CA GLU A 53 -6.09 -8.90 10.28
C GLU A 53 -7.26 -8.10 9.67
N VAL A 54 -7.96 -8.71 8.72
CA VAL A 54 -9.15 -8.14 8.08
C VAL A 54 -10.40 -8.64 8.79
N VAL A 55 -11.11 -7.72 9.43
CA VAL A 55 -12.42 -7.96 10.03
C VAL A 55 -13.48 -7.55 9.00
N PRO A 56 -14.37 -8.46 8.56
CA PRO A 56 -15.43 -8.11 7.61
C PRO A 56 -16.36 -7.02 8.16
N GLU A 57 -16.62 -5.99 7.36
CA GLU A 57 -17.57 -4.90 7.66
C GLU A 57 -18.54 -4.76 6.47
N PRO A 58 -19.86 -4.91 6.67
CA PRO A 58 -20.84 -4.79 5.59
C PRO A 58 -20.70 -3.47 4.83
N GLY A 59 -20.67 -3.55 3.50
CA GLY A 59 -20.57 -2.37 2.63
C GLY A 59 -19.17 -1.77 2.50
N ARG A 60 -18.14 -2.35 3.13
CA ARG A 60 -16.75 -1.86 3.04
C ARG A 60 -15.83 -2.87 2.36
N CYS A 61 -15.27 -2.45 1.23
CA CYS A 61 -14.47 -3.32 0.38
C CYS A 61 -13.34 -2.59 -0.36
N ASP A 62 -12.44 -1.97 0.39
CA ASP A 62 -11.28 -1.30 -0.20
C ASP A 62 -10.06 -2.25 -0.29
N PRO A 63 -9.23 -2.12 -1.34
CA PRO A 63 -7.89 -2.68 -1.37
C PRO A 63 -7.07 -2.33 -0.12
N LEU A 64 -6.34 -3.30 0.41
CA LEU A 64 -5.51 -3.14 1.61
C LEU A 64 -4.34 -2.18 1.36
N LEU A 65 -3.70 -2.27 0.19
CA LEU A 65 -2.63 -1.36 -0.23
C LEU A 65 -3.02 -0.62 -1.50
N ARG A 66 -2.86 0.71 -1.48
CA ARG A 66 -3.08 1.58 -2.64
C ARG A 66 -1.79 2.37 -2.93
N PHE A 67 -1.28 2.24 -4.14
CA PHE A 67 -0.07 2.95 -4.59
C PHE A 67 -0.35 3.78 -5.83
N GLU A 68 -0.15 5.08 -5.74
CA GLU A 68 -0.36 6.02 -6.84
C GLU A 68 0.96 6.72 -7.19
N GLY A 69 1.42 6.62 -8.44
CA GLY A 69 2.66 7.27 -8.87
C GLY A 69 3.87 6.93 -8.00
N CYS A 70 3.91 5.72 -7.44
CA CYS A 70 5.00 5.27 -6.59
C CYS A 70 6.10 4.60 -7.44
N SER A 71 7.33 4.60 -6.93
CA SER A 71 8.46 3.91 -7.55
C SER A 71 9.22 3.04 -6.55
N GLY A 72 9.66 1.85 -6.98
CA GLY A 72 10.47 0.98 -6.12
C GLY A 72 9.74 0.52 -4.86
N VAL A 73 8.45 0.21 -4.97
CA VAL A 73 7.67 -0.40 -3.89
C VAL A 73 8.04 -1.88 -3.79
N GLU A 74 8.32 -2.34 -2.58
CA GLU A 74 8.67 -3.73 -2.30
C GLU A 74 7.79 -4.30 -1.19
N LEU A 75 7.10 -5.40 -1.51
CA LEU A 75 6.28 -6.17 -0.57
C LEU A 75 7.00 -7.49 -0.27
N ARG A 76 7.25 -7.79 1.01
CA ARG A 76 8.04 -8.96 1.41
C ARG A 76 7.53 -9.62 2.68
N GLY A 77 7.18 -10.90 2.61
CA GLY A 77 6.91 -11.74 3.79
C GLY A 77 5.78 -11.22 4.68
N ASN A 78 4.80 -10.51 4.11
CA ASN A 78 3.62 -10.07 4.84
C ASN A 78 2.66 -11.23 5.04
N ARG A 79 1.77 -11.12 6.03
CA ARG A 79 0.73 -12.11 6.30
C ARG A 79 -0.63 -11.42 6.36
N VAL A 80 -1.61 -11.98 5.67
CA VAL A 80 -2.99 -11.51 5.71
C VAL A 80 -3.88 -12.61 6.30
N ALA A 81 -4.58 -12.28 7.37
CA ALA A 81 -5.60 -13.12 7.98
C ALA A 81 -6.98 -12.53 7.67
N GLY A 82 -7.89 -13.37 7.17
CA GLY A 82 -9.18 -12.94 6.61
C GLY A 82 -9.12 -12.72 5.10
N ALA A 83 -10.28 -12.63 4.46
CA ALA A 83 -10.38 -12.47 3.02
C ALA A 83 -10.69 -11.00 2.67
N PRO A 84 -9.79 -10.28 1.98
CA PRO A 84 -10.19 -9.06 1.30
C PRO A 84 -11.22 -9.41 0.22
N CYS A 85 -12.28 -8.63 0.14
CA CYS A 85 -13.37 -8.85 -0.83
C CYS A 85 -13.05 -8.36 -2.26
N GLY A 86 -11.79 -8.00 -2.51
CA GLY A 86 -11.28 -7.51 -3.79
C GLY A 86 -9.75 -7.63 -3.87
N PRO A 87 -9.09 -7.02 -4.86
CA PRO A 87 -7.63 -7.08 -4.97
C PRO A 87 -6.98 -6.45 -3.73
N ALA A 88 -6.09 -7.18 -3.07
CA ALA A 88 -5.39 -6.72 -1.88
C ALA A 88 -4.49 -5.50 -2.17
N VAL A 89 -3.96 -5.41 -3.39
CA VAL A 89 -3.06 -4.34 -3.83
C VAL A 89 -3.58 -3.74 -5.12
N VAL A 90 -3.67 -2.41 -5.18
CA VAL A 90 -3.98 -1.67 -6.41
C VAL A 90 -2.92 -0.60 -6.68
N THR A 91 -2.63 -0.41 -7.96
CA THR A 91 -1.64 0.56 -8.43
C THR A 91 -2.23 1.46 -9.50
N SER A 92 -1.93 2.77 -9.48
CA SER A 92 -2.31 3.74 -10.51
C SER A 92 -1.13 4.66 -10.84
N HIS A 93 -1.13 5.25 -12.04
CA HIS A 93 -0.09 6.20 -12.48
C HIS A 93 1.36 5.69 -12.33
N MET A 94 1.56 4.37 -12.35
CA MET A 94 2.86 3.72 -12.26
C MET A 94 2.88 2.44 -13.08
N LYS A 95 4.04 2.08 -13.61
CA LYS A 95 4.25 0.82 -14.34
C LYS A 95 4.45 -0.34 -13.37
N ARG A 96 4.06 -1.55 -13.77
CA ARG A 96 4.18 -2.78 -12.96
C ARG A 96 5.60 -3.02 -12.41
N ARG A 97 6.65 -2.65 -13.16
CA ARG A 97 8.05 -2.77 -12.73
C ARG A 97 8.37 -2.06 -11.40
N HIS A 98 7.57 -1.07 -11.01
CA HIS A 98 7.77 -0.29 -9.80
C HIS A 98 7.18 -0.95 -8.56
N LEU A 99 6.51 -2.10 -8.70
CA LEU A 99 6.05 -2.94 -7.61
C LEU A 99 6.73 -4.30 -7.72
N LYS A 100 7.39 -4.73 -6.63
CA LYS A 100 8.00 -6.05 -6.52
C LYS A 100 7.35 -6.83 -5.37
N GLY A 101 7.04 -8.10 -5.63
CA GLY A 101 6.38 -8.99 -4.68
C GLY A 101 4.86 -8.82 -4.66
N ASP A 102 4.24 -9.58 -3.77
CA ASP A 102 2.82 -9.64 -3.49
C ASP A 102 2.56 -9.58 -1.97
N LEU A 103 1.28 -9.59 -1.61
CA LEU A 103 0.81 -9.45 -0.23
C LEU A 103 0.42 -10.80 0.37
#